data_AF-A0A6A6KV51-F1
#
_entry.id   AF-A0A6A6KV51-F1
#
_cell.length_a   1.000
_cell.length_b   1.000
_cell.length_c   1.000
_cell.angle_alpha   90.00
_cell.angle_beta   90.00
_cell.angle_gamma   90.00
#
_symmetry.space_group_name_H-M   'P 1'
#
loop_
_entity.id
_entity.type
_entity.pdbx_description
1 polymer ?
#
loop_
_entity_poly.entity_id
_entity_poly.type
_entity_poly.pdbx_seq_one_letter_code
_entity_poly.pdbx_strand_id
1 'polypeptide(L)'
;MFWLDFLIPFPPPSPPPPPSGSVHQLLDGHFHYVQGVAWDPFTKYVASLSSDRTCRVYINKPQTKTKGVEKINYVCQHVIAKTEHQSIDDSKSSKNHLFHDETLPSFFRRLSWSPDGSFLLVPAGSDKISPASDAVNTAYVFSRKDFSRQDAPALMLPGASKPVVAVRFCPMAFSLRGSHSLGFASFLIA
;
A
#
# COMPACT_ATOMS: atom_id res chain seq x y z
N MET A 1 -1.41 -65.44 -41.77
CA MET A 1 -1.38 -64.16 -42.51
C MET A 1 -1.83 -63.10 -41.53
N PHE A 2 -0.90 -62.22 -41.16
CA PHE A 2 -0.97 -61.34 -40.00
C PHE A 2 -1.96 -60.20 -40.22
N TRP A 3 -2.79 -59.93 -39.21
CA TRP A 3 -3.54 -58.68 -39.10
C TRP A 3 -2.61 -57.62 -38.53
N LEU A 4 -2.39 -56.53 -39.28
CA LEU A 4 -1.56 -55.40 -38.86
C LEU A 4 -2.51 -54.25 -38.46
N ASP A 5 -2.82 -54.15 -37.17
CA ASP A 5 -3.53 -53.01 -36.62
C ASP A 5 -2.60 -51.79 -36.62
N PHE A 6 -2.81 -50.88 -37.57
CA PHE A 6 -2.19 -49.57 -37.58
C PHE A 6 -2.77 -48.74 -36.41
N LEU A 7 -2.05 -48.69 -35.29
CA LEU A 7 -2.23 -47.68 -34.25
C LEU A 7 -1.88 -46.31 -34.85
N ILE A 8 -2.89 -45.52 -35.22
CA ILE A 8 -2.72 -44.11 -35.59
C ILE A 8 -2.39 -43.37 -34.28
N PRO A 9 -1.19 -42.78 -34.13
CA PRO A 9 -0.87 -42.01 -32.93
C PRO A 9 -1.77 -40.77 -32.88
N PHE A 10 -2.46 -40.58 -31.75
CA PHE A 10 -3.21 -39.36 -31.51
C PHE A 10 -2.25 -38.16 -31.54
N PRO A 11 -2.61 -37.05 -32.22
CA PRO A 11 -1.79 -35.85 -32.20
C PRO A 11 -1.67 -35.33 -30.75
N PRO A 12 -0.51 -34.78 -30.36
CA PRO A 12 -0.33 -34.21 -29.03
C PRO A 12 -1.35 -33.07 -28.81
N PRO A 13 -1.88 -32.92 -27.59
CA PRO A 13 -2.80 -31.84 -27.27
C PRO A 13 -2.14 -30.48 -27.56
N SER A 14 -2.87 -29.58 -28.20
CA SER A 14 -2.40 -28.22 -28.48
C SER A 14 -2.08 -27.49 -27.17
N PRO A 15 -1.00 -26.67 -27.12
CA PRO A 15 -0.68 -25.88 -25.95
C PRO A 15 -1.84 -24.93 -25.60
N PRO A 16 -2.09 -24.67 -24.31
CA PRO A 16 -3.13 -23.74 -23.90
C PRO A 16 -2.86 -22.34 -24.48
N PRO A 17 -3.91 -21.58 -24.84
CA PRO A 17 -3.73 -20.22 -25.32
C PRO A 17 -3.03 -19.37 -24.25
N PRO A 18 -2.19 -18.41 -24.66
CA PRO A 18 -1.54 -17.50 -23.72
C PRO A 18 -2.60 -16.74 -22.92
N PRO A 19 -2.37 -16.46 -21.63
CA PRO A 19 -3.31 -15.69 -20.82
C PRO A 19 -3.52 -14.32 -21.47
N SER A 20 -4.76 -14.05 -21.90
CA SER A 20 -5.15 -12.74 -22.41
C SER A 20 -5.36 -11.79 -21.23
N GLY A 21 -4.40 -10.90 -20.99
CA GLY A 21 -4.56 -9.82 -20.02
C GLY A 21 -5.52 -8.76 -20.56
N SER A 22 -6.60 -8.48 -19.82
CA SER A 22 -7.46 -7.31 -20.07
C SER A 22 -7.32 -6.32 -18.93
N VAL A 23 -7.19 -5.03 -19.23
CA VAL A 23 -7.20 -3.98 -18.20
C VAL A 23 -8.57 -3.96 -17.52
N HIS A 24 -8.60 -4.31 -16.23
CA HIS A 24 -9.85 -4.33 -15.46
C HIS A 24 -10.38 -2.92 -15.19
N GLN A 25 -9.49 -1.99 -14.80
CA GLN A 25 -9.84 -0.63 -14.45
C GLN A 25 -8.62 0.30 -14.53
N LEU A 26 -8.84 1.56 -14.94
CA LEU A 26 -7.87 2.64 -14.84
C LEU A 26 -8.16 3.47 -13.58
N LEU A 27 -7.16 3.61 -12.70
CA LEU A 27 -7.23 4.41 -11.48
C LEU A 27 -6.41 5.69 -11.66
N ASP A 28 -7.04 6.71 -12.21
CA ASP A 28 -6.41 7.99 -12.49
C ASP A 28 -6.44 8.94 -11.26
N GLY A 29 -5.53 9.91 -11.25
CA GLY A 29 -5.56 11.04 -10.33
C GLY A 29 -4.20 11.42 -9.73
N HIS A 30 -3.18 10.56 -9.85
CA HIS A 30 -1.83 11.00 -9.51
C HIS A 30 -1.33 12.02 -10.54
N PHE A 31 -0.68 13.08 -10.06
CA PHE A 31 -0.15 14.16 -10.91
C PHE A 31 1.32 13.96 -11.27
N HIS A 32 1.94 12.90 -10.75
CA HIS A 32 3.34 12.56 -11.01
C HIS A 32 3.53 11.04 -10.98
N TYR A 33 4.74 10.58 -11.34
CA TYR A 33 5.10 9.16 -11.35
C TYR A 33 4.66 8.43 -10.07
N VAL A 34 3.89 7.35 -10.26
CA VAL A 34 3.58 6.40 -9.19
C VAL A 34 4.81 5.54 -8.96
N GLN A 35 5.38 5.62 -7.76
CA GLN A 35 6.64 4.98 -7.41
C GLN A 35 6.45 3.74 -6.53
N GLY A 36 5.23 3.52 -6.03
CA GLY A 36 4.90 2.35 -5.25
C GLY A 36 3.42 2.02 -5.26
N VAL A 37 3.12 0.73 -5.17
CA VAL A 37 1.77 0.20 -5.02
C VAL A 37 1.80 -0.96 -4.03
N ALA A 38 0.75 -1.11 -3.23
CA ALA A 38 0.58 -2.24 -2.32
C ALA A 38 -0.89 -2.66 -2.20
N TRP A 39 -1.10 -3.98 -2.25
CA TRP A 39 -2.40 -4.62 -2.08
C TRP A 39 -2.64 -4.99 -0.63
N ASP A 40 -3.85 -4.72 -0.14
CA ASP A 40 -4.33 -5.21 1.15
C ASP A 40 -4.40 -6.76 1.13
N PRO A 41 -3.95 -7.47 2.16
CA PRO A 41 -4.08 -8.94 2.24
C PRO A 41 -5.53 -9.44 2.12
N PHE A 42 -6.53 -8.62 2.46
CA PHE A 42 -7.94 -8.98 2.28
C PHE A 42 -8.55 -8.47 0.97
N THR A 43 -7.74 -7.96 0.03
CA THR A 43 -8.15 -7.45 -1.30
C THR A 43 -9.17 -6.30 -1.28
N LYS A 44 -9.46 -5.74 -0.10
CA LYS A 44 -10.44 -4.66 0.05
C LYS A 44 -9.86 -3.32 -0.38
N TYR A 45 -8.57 -3.11 -0.14
CA TYR A 45 -7.89 -1.85 -0.45
C TYR A 45 -6.68 -2.05 -1.37
N VAL A 46 -6.38 -1.00 -2.12
CA VAL A 46 -5.12 -0.82 -2.84
C VAL A 46 -4.57 0.52 -2.44
N ALA A 47 -3.28 0.61 -2.17
CA ALA A 47 -2.61 1.87 -1.89
C ALA A 47 -1.57 2.15 -2.98
N SER A 48 -1.42 3.42 -3.35
CA SER A 48 -0.38 3.90 -4.25
C SER A 48 0.32 5.12 -3.70
N LEU A 49 1.60 5.26 -3.98
CA LEU A 49 2.43 6.37 -3.53
C LEU A 49 3.12 7.00 -4.75
N SER A 50 3.02 8.32 -4.86
CA SER A 50 3.57 9.09 -5.98
C SER A 50 4.54 10.18 -5.51
N SER A 51 5.37 10.65 -6.43
CA SER A 51 6.22 11.84 -6.23
C SER A 51 5.41 13.14 -6.18
N ASP A 52 4.10 13.11 -6.48
CA ASP A 52 3.18 14.24 -6.28
C ASP A 52 2.89 14.52 -4.79
N ARG A 53 3.61 13.83 -3.88
CA ARG A 53 3.49 13.91 -2.41
C ARG A 53 2.16 13.38 -1.90
N THR A 54 1.50 12.49 -2.65
CA THR A 54 0.26 11.84 -2.22
C THR A 54 0.39 10.33 -2.12
N CYS A 55 -0.19 9.79 -1.05
CA CYS A 55 -0.52 8.38 -0.92
C CYS A 55 -2.03 8.24 -1.10
N ARG A 56 -2.46 7.56 -2.16
CA ARG A 56 -3.88 7.33 -2.43
C ARG A 56 -4.27 5.94 -1.95
N VAL A 57 -5.44 5.83 -1.31
CA VAL A 57 -6.02 4.54 -0.90
C VAL A 57 -7.34 4.35 -1.63
N TYR A 58 -7.42 3.28 -2.40
CA TYR A 58 -8.58 2.87 -3.18
C TYR A 58 -9.29 1.73 -2.47
N ILE A 59 -10.62 1.79 -2.42
CA ILE A 59 -11.47 0.74 -1.84
C ILE A 59 -12.23 0.01 -2.94
N ASN A 60 -12.26 -1.32 -2.87
CA ASN A 60 -13.13 -2.13 -3.72
C ASN A 60 -14.59 -1.96 -3.25
N LYS A 61 -15.42 -1.37 -4.12
CA LYS A 61 -16.88 -1.31 -3.98
C LYS A 61 -17.48 -2.15 -5.08
N PRO A 62 -17.74 -3.45 -4.83
CA PRO A 62 -18.31 -4.35 -5.82
C PRO A 62 -19.59 -3.73 -6.37
N GLN A 63 -19.68 -3.58 -7.69
CA GLN A 63 -20.92 -3.13 -8.30
C GLN A 63 -21.87 -4.32 -8.42
N THR A 64 -22.95 -4.31 -7.67
CA THR A 64 -24.06 -5.26 -7.85
C THR A 64 -24.81 -4.92 -9.15
N LYS A 65 -24.69 -5.76 -10.18
CA LYS A 65 -25.68 -5.81 -11.28
C LYS A 65 -26.04 -7.25 -11.66
N THR A 66 -27.32 -7.56 -11.47
CA THR A 66 -28.29 -8.39 -12.24
C THR A 66 -27.92 -9.69 -12.97
N LYS A 67 -26.67 -10.16 -13.00
CA LYS A 67 -26.28 -11.39 -13.74
C LYS A 67 -25.22 -12.26 -13.03
N GLY A 68 -25.17 -12.23 -11.70
CA GLY A 68 -24.44 -13.23 -10.91
C GLY A 68 -22.91 -13.17 -10.94
N VAL A 69 -22.30 -12.16 -11.59
CA VAL A 69 -20.86 -11.94 -11.56
C VAL A 69 -20.57 -10.63 -10.84
N GLU A 70 -19.97 -10.71 -9.65
CA GLU A 70 -19.48 -9.53 -8.93
C GLU A 70 -18.31 -8.91 -9.69
N LYS A 71 -18.44 -7.66 -10.12
CA LYS A 71 -17.36 -6.91 -10.77
C LYS A 71 -16.62 -6.08 -9.72
N ILE A 72 -15.33 -6.34 -9.56
CA ILE A 72 -14.40 -5.52 -8.76
C ILE A 72 -14.40 -4.10 -9.33
N ASN A 73 -14.51 -3.11 -8.44
CA ASN A 73 -14.49 -1.70 -8.79
C ASN A 73 -13.83 -0.90 -7.68
N TYR A 74 -12.59 -0.49 -7.91
CA TYR A 74 -11.82 0.33 -6.98
C TYR A 74 -12.18 1.80 -7.13
N VAL A 75 -12.41 2.49 -6.02
CA VAL A 75 -12.64 3.94 -6.03
C VAL A 75 -11.67 4.58 -5.06
N CYS A 76 -11.04 5.69 -5.46
CA CYS A 76 -10.16 6.45 -4.59
C CYS A 76 -10.98 6.93 -3.39
N GLN A 77 -10.68 6.41 -2.20
CA GLN A 77 -11.38 6.77 -0.98
C GLN A 77 -10.61 7.84 -0.20
N HIS A 78 -9.28 7.75 -0.18
CA HIS A 78 -8.41 8.65 0.57
C HIS A 78 -7.29 9.20 -0.30
N VAL A 79 -6.95 10.47 -0.08
CA VAL A 79 -5.79 11.15 -0.69
C VAL A 79 -4.97 11.76 0.44
N ILE A 80 -4.02 10.99 0.93
CA ILE A 80 -3.17 11.37 2.06
C ILE A 80 -2.01 12.21 1.53
N ALA A 81 -1.92 13.48 1.94
CA ALA A 81 -0.91 14.40 1.43
C ALA A 81 -0.27 15.28 2.50
N LYS A 82 -1.06 15.66 3.51
CA LYS A 82 -0.69 16.68 4.51
C LYS A 82 -1.22 16.26 5.87
N THR A 83 -0.46 16.57 6.92
CA THR A 83 -0.95 16.52 8.30
C THR A 83 -1.22 17.94 8.77
N GLU A 84 -2.35 18.13 9.44
CA GLU A 84 -2.66 19.36 10.15
C GLU A 84 -2.08 19.24 11.57
N HIS A 85 -1.03 20.00 11.87
CA HIS A 85 -0.64 20.29 13.25
C HIS A 85 -1.41 21.52 13.70
N GLN A 86 -2.33 21.36 14.65
CA GLN A 86 -2.90 22.49 15.36
C GLN A 86 -1.83 23.02 16.33
N SER A 87 -1.21 24.15 16.00
CA SER A 87 -0.47 24.93 16.97
C SER A 87 -1.45 25.56 17.97
N ILE A 88 -1.07 25.60 19.24
CA ILE A 88 -1.82 26.26 20.33
C ILE A 88 -1.89 27.80 20.13
N ASP A 89 -1.15 28.35 19.17
CA ASP A 89 -1.14 29.78 18.84
C ASP A 89 -1.82 30.04 17.48
N ASP A 90 -2.84 30.90 17.53
CA ASP A 90 -4.02 30.90 16.66
C ASP A 90 -3.83 31.71 15.35
N SER A 91 -2.67 31.60 14.69
CA SER A 91 -2.44 32.48 13.51
C SER A 91 -1.74 31.93 12.27
N LYS A 92 -1.11 30.74 12.26
CA LYS A 92 -0.59 30.13 11.01
C LYS A 92 -0.57 28.60 11.06
N SER A 93 -1.57 27.94 10.47
CA SER A 93 -1.51 26.49 10.18
C SER A 93 -0.42 26.24 9.12
N SER A 94 0.75 25.76 9.54
CA SER A 94 1.77 25.29 8.61
C SER A 94 1.36 23.91 8.09
N LYS A 95 0.68 23.87 6.95
CA LYS A 95 0.39 22.63 6.24
C LYS A 95 1.70 22.02 5.73
N ASN A 96 2.24 21.04 6.46
CA ASN A 96 3.43 20.30 6.04
C ASN A 96 3.03 19.11 5.18
N HIS A 97 3.75 18.91 4.07
CA HIS A 97 3.59 17.73 3.24
C HIS A 97 4.17 16.52 3.97
N LEU A 98 3.41 15.42 3.98
CA LEU A 98 3.81 14.19 4.63
C LEU A 98 4.92 13.48 3.85
N PHE A 99 4.89 13.54 2.53
CA PHE A 99 5.82 12.77 1.71
C PHE A 99 6.79 13.68 0.94
N HIS A 100 8.02 13.20 0.78
CA HIS A 100 9.01 13.80 -0.12
C HIS A 100 8.44 13.93 -1.54
N ASP A 101 8.92 14.90 -2.31
CA ASP A 101 8.52 15.11 -3.70
C ASP A 101 9.47 14.43 -4.68
N GLU A 102 9.42 14.82 -5.96
CA GLU A 102 10.31 14.32 -7.01
C GLU A 102 11.80 14.62 -6.79
N THR A 103 12.15 15.55 -5.89
CA THR A 103 13.56 15.87 -5.59
C THR A 103 14.27 14.74 -4.86
N LEU A 104 13.52 13.80 -4.27
CA LEU A 104 14.06 12.58 -3.71
C LEU A 104 14.62 11.69 -4.84
N PRO A 105 15.95 11.40 -4.87
CA PRO A 105 16.55 10.58 -5.91
C PRO A 105 16.24 9.09 -5.69
N SER A 106 14.98 8.71 -5.91
CA SER A 106 14.52 7.33 -5.84
C SER A 106 13.61 7.00 -7.00
N PHE A 107 13.80 5.82 -7.60
CA PHE A 107 12.95 5.27 -8.66
C PHE A 107 11.72 4.54 -8.11
N PHE A 108 11.72 4.17 -6.83
CA PHE A 108 10.62 3.45 -6.19
C PHE A 108 10.39 3.88 -4.75
N ARG A 109 9.18 3.66 -4.25
CA ARG A 109 8.78 3.90 -2.86
C ARG A 109 7.89 2.76 -2.37
N ARG A 110 8.49 1.69 -1.86
CA ARG A 110 7.77 0.44 -1.56
C ARG A 110 7.04 0.53 -0.22
N LEU A 111 5.76 0.85 -0.28
CA LEU A 111 4.80 0.69 0.81
C LEU A 111 4.42 -0.78 1.01
N SER A 112 3.96 -1.12 2.22
CA SER A 112 3.56 -2.48 2.58
C SER A 112 2.37 -2.46 3.53
N TRP A 113 1.38 -3.30 3.27
CA TRP A 113 0.38 -3.66 4.27
C TRP A 113 0.96 -4.63 5.29
N SER A 114 0.45 -4.60 6.52
CA SER A 114 0.74 -5.61 7.52
C SER A 114 0.13 -6.96 7.12
N PRO A 115 0.70 -8.10 7.55
CA PRO A 115 0.19 -9.42 7.16
C PRO A 115 -1.25 -9.67 7.62
N ASP A 116 -1.63 -9.06 8.76
CA ASP A 116 -2.97 -9.08 9.32
C ASP A 116 -3.91 -8.01 8.72
N GLY A 117 -3.42 -7.19 7.80
CA GLY A 117 -4.14 -6.11 7.13
C GLY A 117 -4.59 -4.97 8.03
N SER A 118 -4.14 -4.89 9.28
CA SER A 118 -4.51 -3.83 10.23
C SER A 118 -3.85 -2.49 9.94
N PHE A 119 -2.65 -2.49 9.34
CA PHE A 119 -1.84 -1.30 9.14
C PHE A 119 -1.28 -1.21 7.73
N LEU A 120 -1.07 0.03 7.27
CA LEU A 120 -0.35 0.36 6.05
C LEU A 120 0.90 1.15 6.42
N LEU A 121 2.07 0.64 6.03
CA LEU A 121 3.35 1.31 6.23
C LEU A 121 3.76 2.01 4.94
N VAL A 122 4.04 3.31 5.04
CA VAL A 122 4.31 4.18 3.89
C VAL A 122 5.69 4.84 4.05
N PRO A 123 6.62 4.62 3.09
CA PRO A 123 7.96 5.19 3.12
C PRO A 123 7.96 6.65 2.64
N ALA A 124 9.15 7.23 2.52
CA ALA A 124 9.40 8.58 2.01
C ALA A 124 8.67 9.67 2.79
N GLY A 125 8.43 9.44 4.09
CA GLY A 125 7.88 10.42 4.99
C GLY A 125 8.91 11.49 5.37
N SER A 126 8.43 12.72 5.54
CA SER A 126 9.20 13.86 6.02
C SER A 126 8.38 14.61 7.06
N ASP A 127 8.92 14.81 8.25
CA ASP A 127 8.24 15.56 9.29
C ASP A 127 9.08 16.70 9.85
N LYS A 128 8.42 17.77 10.27
CA LYS A 128 9.08 18.91 10.91
C LYS A 128 8.61 19.01 12.35
N ILE A 129 9.49 18.66 13.29
CA ILE A 129 9.25 18.74 14.74
C ILE A 129 8.96 20.19 15.15
N SER A 130 9.61 21.15 14.49
CA SER A 130 9.38 22.59 14.66
C SER A 130 9.38 23.28 13.29
N PRO A 131 8.65 24.39 13.09
CA PRO A 131 8.71 25.17 11.85
C PRO A 131 10.13 25.60 11.46
N ALA A 132 11.01 25.77 12.46
CA ALA A 132 12.39 26.18 12.30
C ALA A 132 13.40 25.02 12.21
N SER A 133 12.98 23.78 12.45
CA SER A 133 13.88 22.62 12.39
C SER A 133 13.93 22.03 10.98
N ASP A 134 15.06 21.39 10.67
CA ASP A 134 15.16 20.54 9.48
C ASP A 134 14.14 19.40 9.53
N ALA A 135 13.70 18.98 8.34
CA ALA A 135 12.77 17.86 8.23
C ALA A 135 13.48 16.54 8.56
N VAL A 136 12.85 15.73 9.41
CA VAL A 136 13.31 14.40 9.77
C VAL A 136 12.72 13.39 8.81
N ASN A 137 13.56 12.52 8.27
CA ASN A 137 13.14 11.39 7.45
C ASN A 137 12.43 10.35 8.32
N THR A 138 11.26 9.91 7.87
CA THR A 138 10.42 8.99 8.63
C THR A 138 9.67 8.03 7.71
N ALA A 139 9.14 6.96 8.29
CA ALA A 139 8.10 6.14 7.69
C ALA A 139 6.82 6.29 8.51
N TYR A 140 5.69 6.39 7.84
CA TYR A 140 4.38 6.55 8.47
C TYR A 140 3.63 5.23 8.54
N VAL A 141 2.98 4.97 9.68
CA VAL A 141 2.06 3.86 9.86
C VAL A 141 0.64 4.42 9.85
N PHE A 142 -0.20 3.97 8.93
CA PHE A 142 -1.62 4.29 8.91
C PHE A 142 -2.44 3.10 9.40
N SER A 143 -3.40 3.37 10.28
CA SER A 143 -4.35 2.38 10.78
C SER A 143 -5.48 2.20 9.78
N ARG A 144 -5.81 0.95 9.45
CA ARG A 144 -6.95 0.63 8.59
C ARG A 144 -8.27 1.15 9.13
N LYS A 145 -8.43 1.15 10.46
CA LYS A 145 -9.68 1.54 11.13
C LYS A 145 -9.91 3.05 11.01
N ASP A 146 -8.83 3.82 10.97
CA ASP A 146 -8.87 5.27 11.12
C ASP A 146 -8.91 6.04 9.80
N PHE A 147 -8.72 5.36 8.65
CA PHE A 147 -8.95 5.97 7.34
C PHE A 147 -10.31 6.71 7.26
N SER A 148 -11.34 6.20 7.94
CA SER A 148 -12.68 6.81 7.95
C SER A 148 -12.85 8.07 8.81
N ARG A 149 -11.91 8.37 9.72
CA ARG A 149 -12.06 9.44 10.73
C ARG A 149 -11.07 10.58 10.55
N GLN A 150 -9.83 10.26 10.18
CA GLN A 150 -8.77 11.23 9.99
C GLN A 150 -7.66 10.59 9.13
N ASP A 151 -7.22 11.25 8.05
CA ASP A 151 -6.12 10.79 7.20
C ASP A 151 -4.73 10.99 7.87
N ALA A 152 -4.69 10.96 9.20
CA ALA A 152 -3.49 11.14 10.00
C ALA A 152 -2.78 9.79 10.25
N PRO A 153 -1.44 9.79 10.30
CA PRO A 153 -0.68 8.60 10.64
C PRO A 153 -0.95 8.19 12.10
N ALA A 154 -1.13 6.90 12.33
CA ALA A 154 -1.25 6.31 13.67
C ALA A 154 0.09 6.31 14.40
N LEU A 155 1.19 6.09 13.67
CA LEU A 155 2.54 6.13 14.22
C LEU A 155 3.52 6.74 13.21
N MET A 156 4.61 7.27 13.75
CA MET A 156 5.75 7.77 13.00
C MET A 156 7.00 7.01 13.44
N LEU A 157 7.83 6.61 12.47
CA LEU A 157 9.06 5.88 12.72
C LEU A 157 10.26 6.76 12.34
N PRO A 158 10.64 7.71 13.20
CA PRO A 158 11.80 8.55 12.98
C PRO A 158 13.10 7.74 13.22
N GLY A 159 14.21 8.25 12.70
CA GLY A 159 15.55 7.71 13.01
C GLY A 159 16.39 7.36 11.79
N ALA A 160 15.87 7.57 10.58
CA ALA A 160 16.66 7.38 9.38
C ALA A 160 17.48 8.65 9.07
N SER A 161 18.80 8.49 8.93
CA SER A 161 19.70 9.57 8.47
C SER A 161 19.49 9.92 6.99
N LYS A 162 18.88 9.01 6.24
CA LYS A 162 18.50 9.17 4.83
C LYS A 162 17.00 8.89 4.66
N PRO A 163 16.37 9.37 3.58
CA PRO A 163 14.98 9.05 3.29
C PRO A 163 14.74 7.54 3.19
N VAL A 164 13.70 7.05 3.86
CA VAL A 164 13.26 5.66 3.77
C VAL A 164 12.60 5.45 2.41
N VAL A 165 13.08 4.53 1.59
CA VAL A 165 12.53 4.26 0.23
C VAL A 165 11.78 2.94 0.10
N ALA A 166 11.93 2.06 1.08
CA ALA A 166 11.23 0.79 1.14
C ALA A 166 10.96 0.43 2.60
N VAL A 167 9.82 -0.19 2.83
CA VAL A 167 9.41 -0.72 4.11
C VAL A 167 8.77 -2.08 3.91
N ARG A 168 8.91 -2.98 4.89
CA ARG A 168 8.23 -4.28 4.85
C ARG A 168 7.91 -4.77 6.26
N PHE A 169 6.74 -5.37 6.41
CA PHE A 169 6.44 -6.14 7.61
C PHE A 169 7.13 -7.50 7.57
N CYS A 170 7.72 -7.91 8.69
CA CYS A 170 8.11 -9.30 8.86
C CYS A 170 6.87 -10.20 8.78
N PRO A 171 6.85 -11.23 7.90
CA PRO A 171 5.71 -12.13 7.78
C PRO A 171 5.58 -13.11 8.95
N MET A 172 6.63 -13.23 9.79
CA MET A 172 6.59 -14.09 10.97
C MET A 172 6.00 -13.35 12.16
N ALA A 173 5.04 -13.99 12.83
CA ALA A 173 4.54 -13.54 14.12
C ALA A 173 5.53 -13.90 15.22
N PHE A 174 5.85 -12.94 16.08
CA PHE A 174 6.69 -13.17 17.24
C PHE A 174 5.83 -13.28 18.50
N SER A 175 6.14 -14.26 19.35
CA SER A 175 5.55 -14.34 20.69
C SER A 175 6.24 -13.37 21.63
N LEU A 176 5.46 -12.61 22.39
CA LEU A 176 5.99 -11.75 23.43
C LEU A 176 6.66 -12.60 24.52
N ARG A 177 7.94 -12.32 24.81
CA ARG A 177 8.65 -13.02 25.89
C ARG A 177 8.04 -12.59 27.24
N GLY A 178 7.42 -13.53 27.94
CA GLY A 178 6.95 -13.35 29.33
C GLY A 178 5.44 -13.16 29.53
N SER A 179 4.60 -13.17 28.49
CA SER A 179 3.15 -13.15 28.69
C SER A 179 2.56 -14.56 28.66
N HIS A 180 2.30 -15.13 29.83
CA HIS A 180 1.24 -16.12 29.92
C HIS A 180 -0.09 -15.42 29.65
N SER A 181 -0.84 -15.94 28.67
CA SER A 181 -2.19 -15.54 28.24
C SER A 181 -2.36 -14.23 27.44
N LEU A 182 -3.07 -14.41 26.32
CA LEU A 182 -3.69 -13.47 25.38
C LEU A 182 -2.77 -12.80 24.33
N GLY A 183 -2.93 -13.32 23.10
CA GLY A 183 -2.15 -13.01 21.92
C GLY A 183 -2.19 -11.55 21.50
N PHE A 184 -1.02 -10.92 21.57
CA PHE A 184 -0.66 -9.79 20.73
C PHE A 184 0.68 -10.11 20.07
N ALA A 185 0.69 -10.21 18.75
CA ALA A 185 1.90 -10.40 17.96
C ALA A 185 2.58 -9.04 17.76
N SER A 186 3.87 -8.96 18.07
CA SER A 186 4.71 -7.80 17.73
C SER A 186 5.28 -8.00 16.32
N PHE A 187 5.23 -6.96 15.49
CA PHE A 187 5.84 -6.98 14.16
C PHE A 187 7.17 -6.22 14.20
N LEU A 188 8.23 -6.84 13.69
CA LEU A 188 9.47 -6.14 13.39
C LEU A 188 9.29 -5.38 12.07
N ILE A 189 9.54 -4.08 12.09
CA ILE A 189 9.59 -3.22 10.92
C ILE A 189 11.05 -3.17 10.48
N ALA A 190 11.32 -3.59 9.25
CA ALA A 190 12.65 -3.55 8.63
C ALA A 190 12.66 -2.60 7.43
#